data_AF-A0A355RNL2-F1
#
_entry.id   AF-A0A355RNL2-F1
#
_cell.length_a   1.000
_cell.length_b   1.000
_cell.length_c   1.000
_cell.angle_alpha   90.00
_cell.angle_beta   90.00
_cell.angle_gamma   90.00
#
_symmetry.space_group_name_H-M   'P 1'
#
loop_
_entity.id
_entity.type
_entity.pdbx_description
1 polymer ?
#
loop_
_entity_poly.entity_id
_entity_poly.type
_entity_poly.pdbx_seq_one_letter_code
_entity_poly.pdbx_strand_id
1 'polypeptide(L)'
;MNIATVFSGIGAPEFALKKNFSIFNPKIVFACDCGECSPLDNNEVELISKIQDPIERQENVKFLYINKRKKHWVKEVYFHNYSSMGITEEKWHDDIRFIDGSLYNGAVDLFIGGSPCQSFSNMGKRGGLNDVRGTLFYDYARLIKEIKPSVFVYENVPGMLSHDNGNTWGIIKSVFSSLGYYFDYMILNS
;
A
#
# COMPACT_ATOMS: atom_id res chain seq x y z
N MET A 1 0.27 11.29 -16.07
CA MET A 1 -0.03 9.98 -15.47
C MET A 1 -0.08 10.13 -13.97
N ASN A 2 -1.17 9.71 -13.35
CA ASN A 2 -1.43 9.81 -11.93
C ASN A 2 -1.09 8.48 -11.25
N ILE A 3 -0.21 8.51 -10.26
CA ILE A 3 0.23 7.34 -9.50
C ILE A 3 -0.24 7.44 -8.06
N ALA A 4 -0.66 6.31 -7.50
CA ALA A 4 -0.77 6.13 -6.07
C ALA A 4 0.03 4.90 -5.61
N THR A 5 0.62 4.98 -4.43
CA THR A 5 1.40 3.88 -3.86
C THR A 5 1.02 3.58 -2.43
N VAL A 6 1.08 2.29 -2.07
CA VAL A 6 1.00 1.82 -0.69
C VAL A 6 2.17 0.90 -0.39
N PHE A 7 2.59 0.86 0.87
CA PHE A 7 3.91 0.29 1.24
C PHE A 7 5.02 1.00 0.44
N SER A 8 4.88 2.33 0.31
CA SER A 8 5.65 3.14 -0.63
C SER A 8 7.15 3.11 -0.34
N GLY A 9 7.55 2.84 0.92
CA GLY A 9 8.93 2.93 1.35
C GLY A 9 9.53 4.27 0.94
N ILE A 10 10.77 4.25 0.46
CA ILE A 10 11.46 5.45 -0.04
C ILE A 10 11.09 5.82 -1.49
N GLY A 11 10.04 5.23 -2.05
CA GLY A 11 9.47 5.55 -3.35
C GLY A 11 10.25 5.00 -4.55
N ALA A 12 10.59 3.71 -4.52
CA ALA A 12 11.24 3.06 -5.66
C ALA A 12 10.41 3.13 -6.97
N PRO A 13 9.08 2.94 -6.95
CA PRO A 13 8.26 3.12 -8.15
C PRO A 13 8.29 4.56 -8.68
N GLU A 14 8.20 5.55 -7.80
CA GLU A 14 8.27 6.97 -8.15
C GLU A 14 9.61 7.32 -8.79
N PHE A 15 10.71 6.80 -8.25
CA PHE A 15 12.04 6.95 -8.85
C PHE A 15 12.09 6.37 -10.27
N ALA A 16 11.62 5.13 -10.45
CA ALA A 16 11.62 4.46 -11.74
C ALA A 16 10.81 5.24 -12.79
N LEU A 17 9.64 5.76 -12.40
CA LEU A 17 8.79 6.59 -13.25
C LEU A 17 9.42 7.94 -13.58
N LYS A 18 9.97 8.62 -12.58
CA LYS A 18 10.64 9.92 -12.76
C LYS A 18 11.84 9.79 -13.70
N LYS A 19 12.60 8.70 -13.61
CA LYS A 19 13.80 8.48 -14.39
C LYS A 19 13.51 8.01 -15.82
N ASN A 20 12.62 7.04 -15.99
CA ASN A 20 12.44 6.34 -17.27
C ASN A 20 11.14 6.71 -18.00
N PHE A 21 10.20 7.35 -17.32
CA PHE A 21 8.86 7.65 -17.82
C PHE A 21 8.48 9.12 -17.63
N SER A 22 9.46 10.02 -17.60
CA SER A 22 9.28 11.46 -17.37
C SER A 22 8.37 12.14 -18.39
N ILE A 23 8.33 11.63 -19.63
CA ILE A 23 7.44 12.11 -20.70
C ILE A 23 5.95 12.04 -20.32
N PHE A 24 5.58 11.10 -19.43
CA PHE A 24 4.20 10.96 -18.94
C PHE A 24 3.89 11.89 -17.76
N ASN A 25 4.85 12.73 -17.34
CA ASN A 25 4.75 13.69 -16.24
C ASN A 25 4.05 13.08 -15.01
N PRO A 26 4.67 12.08 -14.35
CA PRO A 26 4.03 11.35 -13.27
C PRO A 26 3.69 12.27 -12.09
N LYS A 27 2.47 12.16 -11.56
CA LYS A 27 1.96 12.94 -10.42
C LYS A 27 1.46 12.02 -9.33
N ILE A 28 1.85 12.30 -8.09
CA ILE A 28 1.45 11.52 -6.92
C ILE A 28 0.07 11.99 -6.47
N VAL A 29 -0.90 11.07 -6.53
CA VAL A 29 -2.25 11.24 -5.99
C VAL A 29 -2.22 11.04 -4.48
N PHE A 30 -1.66 9.92 -4.03
CA PHE A 30 -1.33 9.67 -2.64
C PHE A 30 -0.18 8.67 -2.50
N ALA A 31 0.45 8.64 -1.33
CA ALA A 31 1.41 7.62 -0.94
C ALA A 31 1.10 7.14 0.49
N CYS A 32 1.41 5.89 0.80
CA CYS A 32 1.13 5.32 2.12
C CYS A 32 2.30 4.47 2.63
N ASP A 33 2.80 4.83 3.81
CA ASP A 33 3.79 4.03 4.53
C ASP A 33 3.80 4.37 6.03
N CYS A 34 3.80 3.36 6.89
CA CYS A 34 3.83 3.54 8.34
C CYS A 34 5.24 3.80 8.89
N GLY A 35 6.27 3.46 8.11
CA GLY A 35 7.66 3.40 8.54
C GLY A 35 7.86 2.40 9.68
N GLU A 36 8.84 2.69 10.54
CA GLU A 36 9.06 1.94 11.78
C GLU A 36 8.09 2.43 12.87
N CYS A 37 6.92 1.81 12.93
CA CYS A 37 5.84 2.16 13.86
C CYS A 37 5.39 0.95 14.68
N SER A 38 4.92 1.18 15.90
CA SER A 38 4.12 0.18 16.62
C SER A 38 2.71 0.11 16.02
N PRO A 39 2.12 -1.09 15.87
CA PRO A 39 0.76 -1.22 15.37
C PRO A 39 -0.24 -0.60 16.35
N LEU A 40 -1.35 -0.08 15.80
CA LEU A 40 -2.50 0.32 16.62
C LEU A 40 -3.09 -0.90 17.33
N ASP A 41 -3.49 -0.72 18.59
CA ASP A 41 -4.20 -1.74 19.35
C ASP A 41 -5.68 -1.83 18.94
N ASN A 42 -6.39 -2.83 19.46
CA ASN A 42 -7.78 -3.10 19.06
C ASN A 42 -8.73 -1.93 19.41
N ASN A 43 -8.51 -1.23 20.52
CA ASN A 43 -9.36 -0.12 20.92
C ASN A 43 -9.14 1.09 20.01
N GLU A 44 -7.88 1.35 19.66
CA GLU A 44 -7.50 2.39 18.69
C GLU A 44 -8.10 2.10 17.32
N VAL A 45 -8.01 0.86 16.84
CA VAL A 45 -8.61 0.43 15.56
C VAL A 45 -10.14 0.60 15.60
N GLU A 46 -10.80 0.19 16.69
CA GLU A 46 -12.25 0.33 16.84
C GLU A 46 -12.68 1.81 16.85
N LEU A 47 -11.93 2.68 17.52
CA LEU A 47 -12.19 4.12 17.56
C LEU A 47 -12.12 4.72 16.15
N ILE A 48 -11.04 4.46 15.42
CA ILE A 48 -10.85 4.96 14.05
C ILE A 48 -11.94 4.43 13.12
N SER A 49 -12.33 3.16 13.27
CA SER A 49 -13.33 2.51 12.41
C SER A 49 -14.74 3.11 12.56
N LYS A 50 -15.04 3.80 13.68
CA LYS A 50 -16.32 4.46 13.91
C LYS A 50 -16.42 5.81 13.20
N ILE A 51 -15.30 6.43 12.84
CA ILE A 51 -15.25 7.73 12.18
C ILE A 51 -15.69 7.56 10.72
N GLN A 52 -16.80 8.21 10.35
CA GLN A 52 -17.38 8.11 9.01
C GLN A 52 -16.75 9.08 8.02
N ASP A 53 -16.40 10.29 8.47
CA ASP A 53 -15.77 11.27 7.61
C ASP A 53 -14.33 10.81 7.27
N PRO A 54 -13.98 10.62 5.99
CA PRO A 54 -12.68 10.09 5.61
C PRO A 54 -11.50 11.01 5.98
N ILE A 55 -11.70 12.33 5.97
CA ILE A 55 -10.66 13.32 6.25
C ILE A 55 -10.40 13.32 7.76
N GLU A 56 -11.44 13.42 8.57
CA GLU A 56 -11.37 13.30 10.03
C GLU A 56 -10.73 11.98 10.45
N ARG A 57 -11.09 10.87 9.78
CA ARG A 57 -10.50 9.56 10.03
C ARG A 57 -9.00 9.57 9.78
N GLN A 58 -8.56 10.13 8.65
CA GLN A 58 -7.14 10.22 8.31
C GLN A 58 -6.35 11.09 9.31
N GLU A 59 -6.92 12.21 9.75
CA GLU A 59 -6.31 13.07 10.77
C GLU A 59 -6.15 12.36 12.11
N ASN A 60 -7.18 11.62 12.55
CA ASN A 60 -7.12 10.85 13.78
C ASN A 60 -6.09 9.70 13.70
N VAL A 61 -5.99 9.02 12.55
CA VAL A 61 -4.93 8.03 12.31
C VAL A 61 -3.56 8.65 12.47
N LYS A 62 -3.30 9.78 11.80
CA LYS A 62 -2.02 10.51 11.90
C LYS A 62 -1.72 10.87 13.36
N PHE A 63 -2.71 11.38 14.09
CA PHE A 63 -2.56 11.75 15.49
C PHE A 63 -2.14 10.56 16.38
N LEU A 64 -2.78 9.40 16.22
CA LEU A 64 -2.39 8.19 16.96
C LEU A 64 -0.94 7.77 16.67
N TYR A 65 -0.53 7.85 15.40
CA TYR A 65 0.82 7.46 14.99
C TYR A 65 1.93 8.39 15.47
N ILE A 66 1.64 9.64 15.88
CA ILE A 66 2.63 10.55 16.48
C ILE A 66 3.30 9.90 17.70
N ASN A 67 2.54 9.18 18.52
CA ASN A 67 3.05 8.55 19.75
C ASN A 67 3.51 7.11 19.55
N LYS A 68 3.26 6.51 18.38
CA LYS A 68 3.62 5.11 18.05
C LYS A 68 4.93 4.99 17.27
N ARG A 69 5.56 6.13 16.96
CA ARG A 69 6.79 6.19 16.16
C ARG A 69 7.67 7.31 16.68
N LYS A 70 8.99 7.07 16.71
CA LYS A 70 9.98 8.11 17.04
C LYS A 70 10.08 9.14 15.92
N LYS A 71 10.54 8.71 14.75
CA LYS A 71 10.78 9.57 13.58
C LYS A 71 10.42 8.83 12.30
N HIS A 72 9.78 9.52 11.35
CA HIS A 72 9.38 8.94 10.06
C HIS A 72 10.43 9.18 8.98
N TRP A 73 11.57 8.48 9.09
CA TRP A 73 12.66 8.64 8.13
C TRP A 73 12.25 8.36 6.68
N VAL A 74 11.38 7.36 6.50
CA VAL A 74 10.86 6.97 5.19
C VAL A 74 10.10 8.13 4.56
N LYS A 75 9.16 8.73 5.30
CA LYS A 75 8.39 9.89 4.83
C LYS A 75 9.27 11.11 4.54
N GLU A 76 10.24 11.41 5.40
CA GLU A 76 11.15 12.55 5.18
C GLU A 76 11.93 12.42 3.87
N VAL A 77 12.53 11.25 3.63
CA VAL A 77 13.25 10.97 2.38
C VAL A 77 12.31 11.00 1.19
N TYR A 78 11.12 10.41 1.31
CA TYR A 78 10.12 10.40 0.27
C TYR A 78 9.72 11.82 -0.14
N PHE A 79 9.40 12.69 0.82
CA PHE A 79 9.01 14.08 0.58
C PHE A 79 10.16 14.88 -0.05
N HIS A 80 11.38 14.72 0.45
CA HIS A 80 12.56 15.37 -0.13
C HIS A 80 12.72 15.04 -1.63
N ASN A 81 12.53 13.77 -2.02
CA ASN A 81 12.76 13.33 -3.39
C ASN A 81 11.61 13.65 -4.36
N TYR A 82 10.37 13.67 -3.86
CA TYR A 82 9.17 13.65 -4.70
C TYR A 82 8.22 14.83 -4.49
N SER A 83 8.59 15.86 -3.73
CA SER A 83 7.79 17.11 -3.62
C SER A 83 7.43 17.69 -5.01
N SER A 84 8.35 17.64 -5.98
CA SER A 84 8.11 18.07 -7.38
C SER A 84 7.07 17.23 -8.15
N MET A 85 6.78 16.02 -7.68
CA MET A 85 5.72 15.14 -8.20
C MET A 85 4.38 15.38 -7.49
N GLY A 86 4.31 16.32 -6.55
CA GLY A 86 3.07 16.79 -5.94
C GLY A 86 2.62 16.02 -4.70
N ILE A 87 3.52 15.28 -4.02
CA ILE A 87 3.25 14.76 -2.68
C ILE A 87 3.19 15.92 -1.68
N THR A 88 2.21 15.85 -0.77
CA THR A 88 2.00 16.79 0.34
C THR A 88 1.58 16.01 1.59
N GLU A 89 1.49 16.69 2.73
CA GLU A 89 1.04 16.08 3.99
C GLU A 89 -0.38 15.48 3.88
N GLU A 90 -1.29 16.15 3.18
CA GLU A 90 -2.67 15.71 2.97
C GLU A 90 -2.73 14.42 2.12
N LYS A 91 -1.79 14.27 1.20
CA LYS A 91 -1.67 13.11 0.30
C LYS A 91 -0.87 11.96 0.89
N TRP A 92 -0.33 12.10 2.10
CA TRP A 92 0.34 11.03 2.81
C TRP A 92 -0.60 10.32 3.78
N HIS A 93 -0.58 9.00 3.74
CA HIS A 93 -1.28 8.12 4.67
C HIS A 93 -0.28 7.30 5.48
N ASP A 94 -0.53 7.13 6.78
CA ASP A 94 0.33 6.31 7.65
C ASP A 94 -0.14 4.84 7.70
N ASP A 95 -1.41 4.56 7.34
CA ASP A 95 -1.97 3.20 7.44
C ASP A 95 -3.02 2.93 6.35
N ILE A 96 -2.75 1.90 5.54
CA ILE A 96 -3.58 1.45 4.42
C ILE A 96 -4.99 1.04 4.86
N ARG A 97 -5.15 0.51 6.07
CA ARG A 97 -6.42 -0.02 6.60
C ARG A 97 -7.52 1.04 6.63
N PHE A 98 -7.13 2.31 6.78
CA PHE A 98 -8.05 3.42 6.98
C PHE A 98 -8.14 4.37 5.78
N ILE A 99 -7.47 4.03 4.68
CA ILE A 99 -7.61 4.77 3.42
C ILE A 99 -8.99 4.49 2.83
N ASP A 100 -9.71 5.56 2.52
CA ASP A 100 -10.92 5.52 1.71
C ASP A 100 -10.56 5.61 0.22
N GLY A 101 -10.60 4.47 -0.48
CA GLY A 101 -10.26 4.45 -1.89
C GLY A 101 -11.27 5.19 -2.77
N SER A 102 -12.50 5.41 -2.28
CA SER A 102 -13.57 6.05 -3.07
C SER A 102 -13.27 7.53 -3.36
N LEU A 103 -12.50 8.19 -2.49
CA LEU A 103 -12.01 9.55 -2.70
C LEU A 103 -11.12 9.70 -3.94
N TYR A 104 -10.53 8.58 -4.39
CA TYR A 104 -9.59 8.54 -5.51
C TYR A 104 -10.16 7.81 -6.73
N ASN A 105 -11.47 7.52 -6.73
CA ASN A 105 -12.12 6.80 -7.82
C ASN A 105 -11.94 7.55 -9.15
N GLY A 106 -11.35 6.88 -10.15
CA GLY A 106 -11.10 7.48 -11.46
C GLY A 106 -9.97 8.51 -11.50
N ALA A 107 -9.25 8.71 -10.39
CA ALA A 107 -8.15 9.68 -10.31
C ALA A 107 -6.75 9.03 -10.46
N VAL A 108 -6.66 7.70 -10.37
CA VAL A 108 -5.40 6.95 -10.37
C VAL A 108 -5.24 6.14 -11.66
N ASP A 109 -4.16 6.39 -12.40
CA ASP A 109 -3.83 5.59 -13.59
C ASP A 109 -3.08 4.32 -13.17
N LEU A 110 -2.13 4.45 -12.25
CA LEU A 110 -1.23 3.38 -11.83
C LEU A 110 -1.23 3.25 -10.30
N PHE A 111 -1.65 2.10 -9.79
CA PHE A 111 -1.66 1.79 -8.35
C PHE A 111 -0.65 0.70 -8.00
N ILE A 112 0.37 1.03 -7.20
CA ILE A 112 1.46 0.10 -6.92
C ILE A 112 1.53 -0.20 -5.42
N GLY A 113 1.75 -1.47 -5.08
CA GLY A 113 2.08 -1.83 -3.70
C GLY A 113 2.64 -3.24 -3.58
N GLY A 114 3.12 -3.57 -2.39
CA GLY A 114 3.56 -4.91 -2.03
C GLY A 114 3.38 -5.10 -0.53
N SER A 115 2.40 -5.91 -0.13
CA SER A 115 2.14 -6.10 1.30
C SER A 115 3.33 -6.77 1.99
N PRO A 116 3.65 -6.46 3.26
CA PRO A 116 4.86 -6.92 3.92
C PRO A 116 5.10 -8.43 3.78
N CYS A 117 6.21 -8.79 3.14
CA CYS A 117 6.65 -10.16 2.87
C CYS A 117 6.93 -11.01 4.14
N GLN A 118 7.04 -10.39 5.32
CA GLN A 118 7.41 -11.07 6.56
C GLN A 118 6.46 -12.20 6.98
N SER A 119 5.20 -12.20 6.52
CA SER A 119 4.24 -13.30 6.75
C SER A 119 4.45 -14.50 5.81
N PHE A 120 5.27 -14.35 4.76
CA PHE A 120 5.49 -15.33 3.69
C PHE A 120 6.95 -15.76 3.52
N SER A 121 7.89 -15.17 4.29
CA SER A 121 9.32 -15.49 4.22
C SER A 121 9.71 -16.68 5.11
N ASN A 122 10.76 -17.42 4.72
CA ASN A 122 11.29 -18.57 5.49
C ASN A 122 11.84 -18.19 6.87
N MET A 123 12.09 -16.90 7.13
CA MET A 123 12.67 -16.38 8.37
C MET A 123 11.60 -15.86 9.36
N GLY A 124 10.31 -15.93 9.01
CA GLY A 124 9.18 -15.49 9.84
C GLY A 124 8.27 -16.64 10.31
N LYS A 125 7.38 -16.35 11.27
CA LYS A 125 6.26 -17.26 11.59
C LYS A 125 5.31 -17.26 10.38
N ARG A 126 5.19 -18.41 9.70
CA ARG A 126 4.38 -18.65 8.48
C ARG A 126 2.87 -18.49 8.71
N GLY A 127 2.42 -17.31 9.12
CA GLY A 127 1.01 -17.02 9.42
C GLY A 127 0.16 -16.75 8.16
N GLY A 128 0.79 -16.58 7.00
CA GLY A 128 0.09 -16.39 5.73
C GLY A 128 -0.88 -15.20 5.76
N LEU A 129 -2.01 -15.34 5.04
CA LEU A 129 -3.08 -14.33 4.98
C LEU A 129 -3.90 -14.20 6.28
N ASN A 130 -3.66 -15.07 7.27
CA ASN A 130 -4.32 -15.05 8.57
C ASN A 130 -3.51 -14.32 9.65
N ASP A 131 -2.28 -13.87 9.33
CA ASP A 131 -1.49 -12.96 10.17
C ASP A 131 -1.96 -11.51 9.95
N VAL A 132 -1.89 -10.67 10.99
CA VAL A 132 -2.28 -9.24 10.96
C VAL A 132 -1.57 -8.46 9.85
N ARG A 133 -0.37 -8.90 9.44
CA ARG A 133 0.36 -8.33 8.31
C ARG A 133 -0.03 -8.94 6.96
N GLY A 134 -0.44 -10.21 6.95
CA GLY A 134 -0.97 -10.89 5.77
C GLY A 134 -2.35 -10.39 5.38
N THR A 135 -3.14 -9.87 6.33
CA THR A 135 -4.44 -9.24 6.03
C THR A 135 -4.31 -7.94 5.23
N LEU A 136 -3.14 -7.30 5.23
CA LEU A 136 -2.90 -6.07 4.46
C LEU A 136 -2.97 -6.29 2.94
N PHE A 137 -2.86 -7.54 2.48
CA PHE A 137 -3.19 -7.90 1.10
C PHE A 137 -4.67 -7.63 0.78
N TYR A 138 -5.58 -7.94 1.71
CA TYR A 138 -7.00 -7.68 1.50
C TYR A 138 -7.31 -6.18 1.49
N ASP A 139 -6.59 -5.38 2.28
CA ASP A 139 -6.70 -3.91 2.20
C ASP A 139 -6.22 -3.38 0.84
N TYR A 140 -5.13 -3.92 0.31
CA TYR A 140 -4.68 -3.59 -1.05
C TYR A 140 -5.74 -3.94 -2.11
N ALA A 141 -6.32 -5.15 -2.04
CA ALA A 141 -7.38 -5.57 -2.96
C ALA A 141 -8.66 -4.73 -2.80
N ARG A 142 -9.03 -4.37 -1.57
CA ARG A 142 -10.14 -3.45 -1.28
C ARG A 142 -9.91 -2.10 -1.95
N LEU A 143 -8.72 -1.53 -1.81
CA LEU A 143 -8.37 -0.26 -2.46
C LEU A 143 -8.41 -0.35 -3.98
N ILE A 144 -7.97 -1.44 -4.60
CA ILE A 144 -8.15 -1.62 -6.06
C ILE A 144 -9.64 -1.51 -6.45
N LYS A 145 -10.52 -2.18 -5.70
CA LYS A 145 -11.97 -2.17 -5.96
C LYS A 145 -12.59 -0.78 -5.80
N GLU A 146 -12.15 -0.02 -4.81
CA GLU A 146 -12.66 1.32 -4.49
C GLU A 146 -12.10 2.40 -5.44
N ILE A 147 -10.79 2.38 -5.69
CA ILE A 147 -10.05 3.34 -6.53
C ILE A 147 -10.32 3.10 -8.02
N LYS A 148 -10.46 1.83 -8.43
CA LYS A 148 -10.58 1.39 -9.83
C LYS A 148 -9.47 1.97 -10.73
N PRO A 149 -8.19 1.74 -10.41
CA PRO A 149 -7.09 2.29 -11.21
C PRO A 149 -7.07 1.68 -12.62
N SER A 150 -6.46 2.35 -13.59
CA SER A 150 -6.31 1.77 -14.94
C SER A 150 -5.43 0.52 -14.93
N VAL A 151 -4.35 0.55 -14.14
CA VAL A 151 -3.41 -0.56 -13.95
C VAL A 151 -3.05 -0.65 -12.47
N PHE A 152 -2.90 -1.88 -11.95
CA PHE A 152 -2.28 -2.11 -10.66
C PHE A 152 -1.04 -3.01 -10.80
N VAL A 153 -0.07 -2.82 -9.90
CA VAL A 153 1.12 -3.67 -9.80
C VAL A 153 1.28 -4.11 -8.36
N TYR A 154 1.35 -5.43 -8.17
CA TYR A 154 1.59 -6.04 -6.87
C TYR A 154 2.95 -6.73 -6.85
N GLU A 155 3.87 -6.24 -6.01
CA GLU A 155 5.22 -6.81 -5.84
C GLU A 155 5.29 -7.67 -4.58
N ASN A 156 5.95 -8.83 -4.67
CA ASN A 156 6.21 -9.70 -3.53
C ASN A 156 7.35 -10.69 -3.84
N VAL A 157 7.82 -11.41 -2.83
CA VAL A 157 8.91 -12.39 -2.97
C VAL A 157 8.47 -13.68 -3.67
N PRO A 158 9.39 -14.40 -4.35
CA PRO A 158 9.10 -15.68 -4.99
C PRO A 158 8.54 -16.75 -4.03
N GLY A 159 8.91 -16.68 -2.74
CA GLY A 159 8.40 -17.59 -1.70
C GLY A 159 6.88 -17.56 -1.53
N MET A 160 6.20 -16.47 -1.93
CA MET A 160 4.74 -16.38 -1.93
C MET A 160 4.08 -17.47 -2.79
N LEU A 161 4.73 -17.88 -3.88
CA LEU A 161 4.19 -18.87 -4.83
C LEU A 161 4.13 -20.29 -4.25
N SER A 162 5.05 -20.62 -3.35
CA SER A 162 5.13 -21.94 -2.70
C SER A 162 4.63 -21.93 -1.26
N HIS A 163 4.34 -20.74 -0.69
CA HIS A 163 3.84 -20.60 0.67
C HIS A 163 2.52 -21.35 0.87
N ASP A 164 2.41 -22.04 2.02
CA ASP A 164 1.27 -22.89 2.36
C ASP A 164 0.92 -23.87 1.22
N ASN A 165 1.93 -24.56 0.69
CA ASN A 165 1.81 -25.48 -0.45
C ASN A 165 1.16 -24.84 -1.69
N GLY A 166 1.35 -23.53 -1.89
CA GLY A 166 0.77 -22.76 -3.01
C GLY A 166 -0.64 -22.23 -2.75
N ASN A 167 -1.28 -22.54 -1.63
CA ASN A 167 -2.62 -22.06 -1.30
C ASN A 167 -2.68 -20.53 -1.21
N THR A 168 -1.64 -19.90 -0.64
CA THR A 168 -1.58 -18.43 -0.52
C THR A 168 -1.66 -17.77 -1.89
N TRP A 169 -0.86 -18.24 -2.84
CA TRP A 169 -0.94 -17.77 -4.21
C TRP A 169 -2.28 -18.08 -4.88
N GLY A 170 -2.86 -19.26 -4.59
CA GLY A 170 -4.21 -19.62 -5.01
C GLY A 170 -5.26 -18.59 -4.59
N ILE A 171 -5.23 -18.17 -3.33
CA ILE A 171 -6.15 -17.15 -2.79
C ILE A 171 -5.91 -15.79 -3.44
N ILE A 172 -4.65 -15.34 -3.54
CA ILE A 172 -4.32 -14.05 -4.16
C ILE A 172 -4.83 -13.98 -5.60
N LYS A 173 -4.59 -15.04 -6.40
CA LYS A 173 -5.12 -15.14 -7.76
C LYS A 173 -6.63 -15.06 -7.80
N SER A 174 -7.32 -15.79 -6.92
CA SER A 174 -8.79 -15.77 -6.86
C SER A 174 -9.31 -14.37 -6.54
N VAL A 175 -8.66 -13.65 -5.62
CA VAL A 175 -9.03 -12.28 -5.27
C VAL A 175 -8.79 -11.37 -6.48
N PHE A 176 -7.61 -11.38 -7.10
CA PHE A 176 -7.34 -10.54 -8.27
C PHE A 176 -8.28 -10.81 -9.44
N SER A 177 -8.58 -12.08 -9.76
CA SER A 177 -9.58 -12.44 -10.77
C SER A 177 -10.97 -11.85 -10.47
N SER A 178 -11.33 -11.71 -9.19
CA SER A 178 -12.63 -11.17 -8.78
C SER A 178 -12.75 -9.65 -8.87
N LEU A 179 -11.63 -8.93 -9.07
CA LEU A 179 -11.60 -7.46 -9.11
C LEU A 179 -12.03 -6.88 -10.47
N GLY A 180 -12.28 -7.73 -11.48
CA GLY A 180 -12.68 -7.27 -12.82
C GLY A 180 -11.50 -6.85 -13.71
N TYR A 181 -10.29 -7.29 -13.38
CA TYR A 181 -9.08 -7.04 -14.15
C TYR A 181 -8.57 -8.33 -14.80
N TYR A 182 -7.94 -8.18 -15.97
CA TYR A 182 -6.99 -9.15 -16.45
C TYR A 182 -5.67 -8.96 -15.68
N PHE A 183 -5.08 -10.02 -15.15
CA PHE A 183 -3.78 -9.96 -14.50
C PHE A 183 -2.87 -11.09 -15.00
N ASP A 184 -1.59 -10.79 -15.07
CA ASP A 184 -0.50 -11.73 -15.32
C ASP A 184 0.54 -11.60 -14.23
N TYR A 185 1.45 -12.58 -14.14
CA TYR A 185 2.57 -12.54 -13.20
C TYR A 185 3.85 -13.07 -13.84
N MET A 186 4.99 -12.54 -13.39
CA MET A 186 6.32 -12.95 -13.81
C MET A 186 7.25 -13.01 -12.61
N ILE A 187 8.23 -13.93 -12.65
CA ILE A 187 9.36 -13.94 -11.72
C ILE A 187 10.54 -13.32 -12.45
N LEU A 188 11.05 -12.20 -11.93
CA LEU A 188 12.17 -11.47 -12.51
C LEU A 188 13.38 -11.55 -11.57
N ASN A 189 14.58 -11.62 -12.13
CA ASN A 189 15.84 -11.59 -11.39
C ASN A 189 16.62 -10.33 -11.79
N SER A 190 17.18 -9.63 -10.80
CA SER A 190 17.85 -8.33 -10.95
C SER A 190 19.28 -8.45 -11.44
#